data_AF-A0A7V6TU47-F1
#
_entry.id   AF-A0A7V6TU47-F1
#
_cell.length_a   1.000
_cell.length_b   1.000
_cell.length_c   1.000
_cell.angle_alpha   90.00
_cell.angle_beta   90.00
_cell.angle_gamma   90.00
#
_symmetry.space_group_name_H-M   'P 1'
#
loop_
_entity.id
_entity.type
_entity.pdbx_description
1 polymer ?
#
loop_
_entity_poly.entity_id
_entity_poly.type
_entity_poly.pdbx_seq_one_letter_code
_entity_poly.pdbx_strand_id
1 'polypeptide(L)'
;MEIYSILETLEDLIEKSPGLPLSGKCIVDREEVLEIIKETRLKLPDDLKQAKWIKEERQRILMEAQKEANSIIKNAENKISSLINEHEITKKAYEQANEIIANAQKNAREIRLGTKEYADSILNKVEEILKDTLDVIKLNREELK
;
A
#
# COMPACT_ATOMS: atom_id res chain seq x y z
N MET A 1 35.94 -13.37 24.58
CA MET A 1 36.06 -14.45 25.60
C MET A 1 37.45 -14.41 26.24
N GLU A 2 38.50 -14.17 25.46
CA GLU A 2 39.88 -14.06 25.98
C GLU A 2 40.13 -12.86 26.91
N ILE A 3 39.40 -11.74 26.74
CA ILE A 3 39.54 -10.59 27.65
C ILE A 3 39.11 -10.91 29.09
N TYR A 4 38.07 -11.73 29.24
CA TYR A 4 37.56 -12.14 30.56
C TYR A 4 38.55 -13.07 31.26
N SER A 5 39.17 -14.00 30.53
CA SER A 5 40.22 -14.84 31.11
C SER A 5 41.46 -14.06 31.53
N ILE A 6 41.82 -12.99 30.81
CA ILE A 6 42.96 -12.13 31.19
C ILE A 6 42.63 -11.30 32.44
N LEU A 7 41.39 -10.82 32.56
CA LEU A 7 40.92 -10.14 33.76
C LEU A 7 40.81 -11.10 34.96
N GLU A 8 40.30 -12.31 34.78
CA GLU A 8 40.29 -13.35 35.82
C GLU A 8 41.71 -13.70 36.26
N THR A 9 42.67 -13.79 35.33
CA THR A 9 44.07 -14.03 35.67
C THR A 9 44.66 -12.89 36.49
N LEU A 10 44.30 -11.64 36.17
CA LEU A 10 44.71 -10.47 36.95
C LEU A 10 44.07 -10.46 38.36
N GLU A 11 42.79 -10.80 38.46
CA GLU A 11 42.06 -10.92 39.72
C GLU A 11 42.69 -12.00 40.60
N ASP A 12 42.90 -13.20 40.05
CA ASP A 12 43.57 -14.32 40.71
C ASP A 12 44.98 -13.96 41.22
N LEU A 13 45.73 -13.21 40.41
CA LEU A 13 47.08 -12.76 40.77
C LEU A 13 47.04 -11.79 41.95
N ILE A 14 46.08 -10.87 41.97
CA ILE A 14 45.88 -9.91 43.06
C ILE A 14 45.40 -10.63 44.33
N GLU A 15 44.50 -11.61 44.22
CA GLU A 15 43.98 -12.39 45.36
C GLU A 15 45.04 -13.30 46.01
N LYS A 16 45.93 -13.90 45.21
CA LYS A 16 47.00 -14.80 45.70
C LYS A 16 48.24 -14.06 46.18
N SER A 17 48.31 -12.74 45.99
CA SER A 17 49.47 -11.93 46.32
C SER A 17 49.59 -11.65 47.83
N PRO A 18 50.80 -11.72 48.42
CA PRO A 18 51.01 -11.44 49.83
C PRO A 18 50.55 -10.02 50.23
N GLY A 19 49.64 -9.94 51.20
CA GLY A 19 49.17 -8.67 51.76
C GLY A 19 50.17 -8.05 52.75
N LEU A 20 50.33 -6.73 52.73
CA LEU A 20 51.05 -6.01 53.79
C LEU A 20 50.13 -5.85 55.02
N PRO A 21 50.59 -6.22 56.23
CA PRO A 21 49.79 -6.08 57.44
C PRO A 21 49.42 -4.60 57.67
N LEU A 22 48.16 -4.36 58.07
CA LEU A 22 47.59 -3.05 58.40
C LEU A 22 47.49 -2.03 57.24
N SER A 23 47.74 -2.40 55.97
CA SER A 23 47.72 -1.40 54.87
C SER A 23 46.73 -1.66 53.73
N GLY A 24 46.04 -2.80 53.66
CA GLY A 24 45.12 -3.12 52.55
C GLY A 24 45.80 -3.23 51.17
N LYS A 25 47.14 -3.21 51.13
CA LYS A 25 47.95 -3.32 49.91
C LYS A 25 48.50 -4.74 49.78
N CYS A 26 48.68 -5.22 48.55
CA CYS A 26 49.35 -6.47 48.24
C CYS A 26 50.67 -6.22 47.48
N ILE A 27 51.60 -7.17 47.57
CA ILE A 27 52.84 -7.19 46.81
C ILE A 27 52.61 -8.04 45.57
N VAL A 28 52.76 -7.44 44.40
CA VAL A 28 52.61 -8.09 43.10
C VAL A 28 53.92 -8.03 42.32
N ASP A 29 54.16 -9.02 41.48
CA ASP A 29 55.25 -8.94 40.49
C ASP A 29 54.90 -7.88 39.45
N ARG A 30 55.80 -6.90 39.31
CA ARG A 30 55.60 -5.75 38.43
C ARG A 30 55.65 -6.17 36.96
N GLU A 31 56.58 -7.04 36.59
CA GLU A 31 56.74 -7.51 35.22
C GLU A 31 55.51 -8.30 34.77
N GLU A 32 55.02 -9.21 35.62
CA GLU A 32 53.85 -10.06 35.34
C GLU A 32 52.56 -9.24 35.15
N VAL A 33 52.28 -8.29 36.06
CA VAL A 33 51.11 -7.39 35.94
C VAL A 33 51.20 -6.51 34.69
N LEU A 34 52.40 -5.99 34.37
CA LEU A 34 52.59 -5.18 33.18
C LEU A 34 52.40 -5.98 31.88
N GLU A 35 52.72 -7.26 31.87
CA GLU A 35 52.49 -8.16 30.73
C GLU A 35 50.99 -8.40 30.51
N ILE A 36 50.25 -8.71 31.59
CA ILE A 36 48.79 -8.88 31.56
C ILE A 36 48.09 -7.60 31.06
N ILE A 37 48.51 -6.42 31.52
CA ILE A 37 47.97 -5.13 31.06
C ILE A 37 48.28 -4.90 29.57
N LYS A 38 49.48 -5.26 29.10
CA LYS A 38 49.85 -5.13 27.68
C LYS A 38 48.99 -6.04 26.81
N GLU A 39 48.78 -7.28 27.22
CA GLU A 39 47.95 -8.24 26.49
C GLU A 39 46.49 -7.78 26.43
N THR A 40 45.94 -7.33 27.56
CA THR A 40 44.60 -6.72 27.65
C THR A 40 44.47 -5.56 26.66
N ARG A 41 45.45 -4.66 26.63
CA ARG A 41 45.44 -3.48 25.75
C ARG A 41 45.55 -3.83 24.27
N LEU A 42 46.19 -4.95 23.92
CA LEU A 42 46.27 -5.42 22.54
C LEU A 42 44.97 -6.07 22.07
N LYS A 43 44.32 -6.84 22.95
CA LYS A 43 43.11 -7.62 22.58
C LYS A 43 41.80 -6.84 22.73
N LEU A 44 41.69 -5.94 23.70
CA LEU A 44 40.48 -5.15 23.97
C LEU A 44 39.99 -4.32 22.77
N PRO A 45 40.86 -3.62 22.00
CA PRO A 45 40.40 -2.80 20.88
C PRO A 45 39.75 -3.61 19.76
N ASP A 46 40.19 -4.84 19.52
CA ASP A 46 39.69 -5.66 18.41
C ASP A 46 38.33 -6.28 18.74
N ASP A 47 38.12 -6.74 19.98
CA ASP A 47 36.80 -7.19 20.46
C ASP A 47 35.76 -6.05 20.40
N LEU A 48 36.16 -4.83 20.78
CA LEU A 48 35.29 -3.65 20.70
C LEU A 48 34.97 -3.25 19.25
N LYS A 49 35.95 -3.32 18.33
CA LYS A 49 35.72 -3.11 16.90
C LYS A 49 34.75 -4.14 16.33
N GLN A 50 34.92 -5.42 16.67
CA GLN A 50 34.01 -6.49 16.22
C GLN A 50 32.59 -6.26 16.74
N ALA A 51 32.42 -5.93 18.01
CA ALA A 51 31.09 -5.63 18.57
C ALA A 51 30.40 -4.45 17.87
N LYS A 52 31.17 -3.38 17.57
CA LYS A 52 30.66 -2.23 16.81
C LYS A 52 30.27 -2.63 15.39
N TRP A 53 31.12 -3.40 14.71
CA TRP A 53 30.86 -3.88 13.36
C TRP A 53 29.62 -4.77 13.29
N ILE A 54 29.46 -5.73 14.22
CA ILE A 54 28.26 -6.60 14.30
C ILE A 54 26.99 -5.75 14.46
N LYS A 55 27.03 -4.70 15.28
CA LYS A 55 25.89 -3.81 15.49
C LYS A 55 25.53 -3.04 14.21
N GLU A 56 26.51 -2.49 13.52
CA GLU A 56 26.32 -1.75 12.27
C GLU A 56 25.82 -2.69 11.15
N GLU A 57 26.41 -3.87 11.04
CA GLU A 57 26.03 -4.89 10.05
C GLU A 57 24.59 -5.38 10.28
N ARG A 58 24.20 -5.60 11.54
CA ARG A 58 22.81 -5.94 11.90
C ARG A 58 21.84 -4.86 11.45
N GLN A 59 22.18 -3.58 11.65
CA GLN A 59 21.33 -2.48 11.20
C GLN A 59 21.23 -2.44 9.67
N ARG A 60 22.33 -2.68 8.96
CA ARG A 60 22.34 -2.75 7.50
C ARG A 60 21.41 -3.86 6.98
N ILE A 61 21.54 -5.07 7.52
CA ILE A 61 20.72 -6.23 7.15
C ILE A 61 19.23 -5.93 7.36
N LEU A 62 18.87 -5.35 8.50
CA LEU A 62 17.48 -4.99 8.79
C LEU A 62 16.92 -3.95 7.81
N MET A 63 17.72 -2.93 7.46
CA MET A 63 17.31 -1.92 6.48
C MET A 63 17.14 -2.52 5.07
N GLU A 64 18.05 -3.40 4.66
CA GLU A 64 17.96 -4.09 3.37
C GLU A 64 16.72 -4.98 3.31
N ALA A 65 16.48 -5.79 4.34
CA ALA A 65 15.30 -6.65 4.44
C ALA A 65 13.99 -5.83 4.40
N GLN A 66 13.93 -4.69 5.11
CA GLN A 66 12.77 -3.81 5.08
C GLN A 66 12.55 -3.19 3.69
N LYS A 67 13.64 -2.78 3.03
CA LYS A 67 13.58 -2.24 1.66
C LYS A 67 13.11 -3.29 0.66
N GLU A 68 13.59 -4.52 0.78
CA GLU A 68 13.19 -5.65 -0.05
C GLU A 68 11.71 -6.01 0.17
N ALA A 69 11.27 -6.11 1.42
CA ALA A 69 9.86 -6.33 1.75
C ALA A 69 8.95 -5.26 1.14
N ASN A 70 9.32 -3.98 1.26
CA ASN A 70 8.57 -2.88 0.64
C ASN A 70 8.55 -2.98 -0.89
N SER A 71 9.67 -3.41 -1.50
CA SER A 71 9.76 -3.63 -2.94
C SER A 71 8.84 -4.76 -3.40
N ILE A 72 8.80 -5.88 -2.65
CA ILE A 72 7.92 -7.02 -2.93
C ILE A 72 6.45 -6.60 -2.90
N ILE A 73 6.03 -5.87 -1.85
CA ILE A 73 4.65 -5.38 -1.72
C ILE A 73 4.29 -4.50 -2.91
N LYS A 74 5.13 -3.50 -3.22
CA LYS A 74 4.90 -2.58 -4.34
C LYS A 74 4.80 -3.31 -5.69
N ASN A 75 5.65 -4.31 -5.90
CA ASN A 75 5.62 -5.11 -7.13
C ASN A 75 4.35 -5.97 -7.22
N ALA A 76 3.88 -6.53 -6.10
CA ALA A 76 2.64 -7.28 -6.04
C ALA A 76 1.42 -6.39 -6.34
N GLU A 77 1.35 -5.20 -5.75
CA GLU A 77 0.29 -4.22 -6.02
C GLU A 77 0.24 -3.83 -7.51
N ASN A 78 1.40 -3.51 -8.10
CA ASN A 78 1.49 -3.20 -9.52
C ASN A 78 1.01 -4.37 -10.39
N LYS A 79 1.41 -5.61 -10.04
CA LYS A 79 1.01 -6.80 -10.80
C LYS A 79 -0.49 -7.06 -10.70
N ILE A 80 -1.09 -6.86 -9.53
CA ILE A 80 -2.54 -6.97 -9.34
C ILE A 80 -3.27 -5.91 -10.18
N SER A 81 -2.80 -4.66 -10.17
CA SER A 81 -3.40 -3.61 -10.99
C SER A 81 -3.34 -3.93 -12.48
N SER A 82 -2.20 -4.41 -12.98
CA SER A 82 -2.07 -4.88 -14.37
C SER A 82 -3.01 -6.05 -14.66
N LEU A 83 -3.09 -7.04 -13.77
CA LEU A 83 -3.97 -8.20 -13.95
C LEU A 83 -5.45 -7.81 -13.98
N ILE A 84 -5.90 -6.84 -13.18
CA ILE A 84 -7.29 -6.35 -13.19
C ILE A 84 -7.60 -5.63 -14.51
N ASN A 85 -6.67 -4.82 -15.00
CA ASN A 85 -6.82 -4.11 -16.27
C ASN A 85 -6.77 -5.06 -17.48
N GLU A 86 -5.94 -6.10 -17.40
CA GLU A 86 -5.81 -7.14 -18.44
C GLU A 86 -6.90 -8.22 -18.33
N HIS A 87 -7.64 -8.29 -17.23
CA HIS A 87 -8.62 -9.35 -17.05
C HIS A 87 -9.74 -9.19 -18.07
N GLU A 88 -9.97 -10.25 -18.85
CA GLU A 88 -11.09 -10.34 -19.79
C GLU A 88 -12.45 -10.04 -19.15
N ILE A 89 -12.57 -10.18 -17.83
CA ILE A 89 -13.80 -9.90 -17.08
C ILE A 89 -14.07 -8.39 -17.11
N THR A 90 -13.06 -7.57 -16.85
CA THR A 90 -13.18 -6.11 -16.89
C THR A 90 -13.53 -5.66 -18.31
N LYS A 91 -12.86 -6.23 -19.33
CA LYS A 91 -13.15 -5.93 -20.73
C LYS A 91 -14.58 -6.35 -21.13
N LYS A 92 -15.01 -7.57 -20.79
CA LYS A 92 -16.37 -8.07 -21.02
C LYS A 92 -17.41 -7.23 -20.29
N ALA A 93 -17.12 -6.79 -19.06
CA ALA A 93 -17.99 -5.89 -18.31
C ALA A 93 -18.15 -4.53 -19.00
N TYR A 94 -17.07 -3.96 -19.54
CA TYR A 94 -17.15 -2.73 -20.35
C TYR A 94 -17.94 -2.92 -21.65
N GLU A 95 -17.73 -4.04 -22.36
CA GLU A 95 -18.48 -4.38 -23.57
C GLU A 95 -19.99 -4.51 -23.27
N GLN A 96 -20.35 -5.24 -22.21
CA GLN A 96 -21.75 -5.37 -21.77
C GLN A 96 -22.35 -4.03 -21.33
N ALA A 97 -21.60 -3.20 -20.59
CA ALA A 97 -22.06 -1.88 -20.19
C ALA A 97 -22.37 -0.99 -21.40
N ASN A 98 -21.48 -1.00 -22.41
CA ASN A 98 -21.70 -0.27 -23.65
C ASN A 98 -22.92 -0.78 -24.42
N GLU A 99 -23.12 -2.10 -24.47
CA GLU A 99 -24.30 -2.70 -25.09
C GLU A 99 -25.60 -2.30 -24.38
N ILE A 100 -25.61 -2.33 -23.04
CA ILE A 100 -26.76 -1.87 -22.23
C ILE A 100 -27.08 -0.40 -22.52
N ILE A 101 -26.07 0.47 -22.56
CA ILE A 101 -26.26 1.90 -22.85
C ILE A 101 -26.80 2.09 -24.28
N ALA A 102 -26.24 1.40 -25.27
CA ALA A 102 -26.69 1.48 -26.65
C ALA A 102 -28.16 1.03 -26.79
N ASN A 103 -28.52 -0.08 -26.15
CA ASN A 103 -29.89 -0.59 -26.13
C ASN A 103 -30.85 0.38 -25.41
N ALA A 104 -30.43 0.96 -24.28
CA ALA A 104 -31.23 1.95 -23.57
C ALA A 104 -31.47 3.20 -24.42
N GLN A 105 -30.45 3.70 -25.12
CA GLN A 105 -30.57 4.85 -26.02
C GLN A 105 -31.48 4.56 -27.22
N LYS A 106 -31.37 3.36 -27.80
CA LYS A 106 -32.25 2.91 -28.88
C LYS A 106 -33.70 2.86 -28.42
N ASN A 107 -33.97 2.20 -27.30
CA ASN A 107 -35.32 2.11 -26.74
C ASN A 107 -35.89 3.48 -26.40
N ALA A 108 -35.09 4.37 -25.81
CA ALA A 108 -35.52 5.74 -25.52
C ALA A 108 -35.89 6.51 -26.80
N ARG A 109 -35.14 6.32 -27.89
CA ARG A 109 -35.44 6.93 -29.19
C ARG A 109 -36.74 6.39 -29.77
N GLU A 110 -36.95 5.07 -29.71
CA GLU A 110 -38.16 4.41 -30.20
C GLU A 110 -39.40 4.87 -29.43
N ILE A 111 -39.33 4.88 -28.09
CA ILE A 111 -40.41 5.40 -27.23
C ILE A 111 -40.73 6.84 -27.60
N ARG A 112 -39.71 7.70 -27.75
CA ARG A 112 -39.92 9.11 -28.11
C ARG A 112 -40.60 9.26 -29.46
N LEU A 113 -40.20 8.48 -30.46
CA LEU A 113 -40.79 8.54 -31.80
C LEU A 113 -42.23 8.05 -31.78
N GLY A 114 -42.48 6.87 -31.20
CA GLY A 114 -43.84 6.33 -31.08
C GLY A 114 -44.78 7.23 -30.27
N THR A 115 -44.26 7.92 -29.24
CA THR A 115 -45.06 8.91 -28.49
C THR A 115 -45.44 10.11 -29.36
N LYS A 116 -44.53 10.58 -30.22
CA LYS A 116 -44.83 11.68 -31.16
C LYS A 116 -45.86 11.28 -32.19
N GLU A 117 -45.71 10.09 -32.78
CA GLU A 117 -46.66 9.54 -33.76
C GLU A 117 -48.04 9.35 -33.12
N TYR A 118 -48.09 8.85 -31.89
CA TYR A 118 -49.32 8.73 -31.14
C TYR A 118 -49.98 10.09 -30.89
N ALA A 119 -49.22 11.08 -30.41
CA ALA A 119 -49.72 12.43 -30.17
C ALA A 119 -50.27 13.07 -31.46
N ASP A 120 -49.56 12.92 -32.58
CA ASP A 120 -50.00 13.41 -33.89
C ASP A 120 -51.32 12.75 -34.31
N SER A 121 -51.45 11.43 -34.13
CA SER A 121 -52.70 10.72 -34.44
C SER A 121 -53.89 11.22 -33.62
N ILE A 122 -53.68 11.60 -32.36
CA ILE A 122 -54.72 12.17 -31.50
C ILE A 122 -55.08 13.58 -31.96
N LEU A 123 -54.09 14.41 -32.29
CA LEU A 123 -54.31 15.76 -32.80
C LEU A 123 -55.07 15.75 -34.13
N ASN A 124 -54.72 14.85 -35.05
CA ASN A 124 -55.43 14.69 -36.32
C ASN A 124 -56.90 14.32 -36.12
N LYS A 125 -57.20 13.39 -35.19
CA LYS A 125 -58.59 13.04 -34.84
C LYS A 125 -59.37 14.21 -34.26
N VAL A 126 -58.73 15.01 -33.40
CA VAL A 126 -59.36 16.21 -32.83
C VAL A 126 -59.62 17.25 -33.92
N GLU A 127 -58.68 17.44 -34.86
CA GLU A 127 -58.86 18.35 -36.00
C GLU A 127 -60.05 17.95 -36.88
N GLU A 128 -60.19 16.65 -37.18
CA GLU A 128 -61.30 16.10 -37.96
C GLU A 128 -62.65 16.39 -37.30
N ILE A 129 -62.79 16.07 -35.99
CA ILE A 129 -64.02 16.32 -35.22
C ILE A 129 -64.36 17.81 -35.19
N LEU A 130 -63.36 18.69 -35.05
CA LEU A 130 -63.58 20.13 -35.03
C LEU A 130 -64.01 20.66 -36.40
N LYS A 131 -63.48 20.12 -37.51
CA LYS A 131 -63.94 20.47 -38.87
C LYS A 131 -65.39 20.08 -39.07
N ASP A 132 -65.77 18.85 -38.72
CA ASP A 132 -67.15 18.37 -38.82
C ASP A 132 -68.09 19.26 -38.00
N THR A 133 -67.71 19.58 -36.77
CA THR A 133 -68.49 20.46 -35.89
C THR A 133 -68.63 21.87 -36.48
N LEU A 134 -67.56 22.41 -37.08
CA LEU A 134 -67.57 23.73 -37.71
C LEU A 134 -68.50 23.75 -38.93
N ASP A 135 -68.50 22.68 -39.73
CA ASP A 135 -69.35 22.59 -40.92
C ASP A 135 -70.83 22.48 -40.55
N VAL A 136 -71.17 21.75 -39.47
CA VAL A 136 -72.53 21.77 -38.89
C VAL A 136 -72.93 23.18 -38.45
N ILE A 137 -72.05 23.93 -37.80
CA ILE A 137 -72.34 25.32 -37.38
C ILE A 137 -72.57 26.22 -38.60
N LYS A 138 -71.78 26.08 -39.66
CA LYS A 138 -71.96 26.86 -40.91
C LYS A 138 -73.32 26.58 -41.53
N LEU A 139 -73.69 25.31 -41.69
CA LEU A 139 -75.00 24.90 -42.23
C LEU A 139 -76.14 25.51 -41.41
N ASN A 140 -76.11 25.36 -40.08
CA ASN A 140 -77.13 25.93 -39.19
C ASN A 140 -77.22 27.47 -39.31
N ARG A 141 -76.11 28.17 -39.59
CA ARG A 141 -76.11 29.63 -39.80
C ARG A 141 -76.67 30.04 -41.16
N GLU A 142 -76.52 29.21 -42.19
CA GLU A 142 -77.09 29.45 -43.51
C GLU A 142 -78.61 29.29 -43.49
N GLU A 143 -79.15 28.31 -42.74
CA GLU A 143 -80.60 28.13 -42.57
C GLU A 143 -81.30 29.28 -41.83
N LEU A 144 -80.55 30.10 -41.07
CA LEU A 144 -81.07 31.25 -40.34
C LEU A 144 -81.09 32.55 -41.17
N LYS A 145 -80.63 32.53 -42.43
CA LYS A 145 -80.67 33.67 -43.35
C LYS A 145 -81.83 33.56 -44.33
#